data_AF-A0A849E2Y7-F1
#
_entry.id   AF-A0A849E2Y7-F1
#
_cell.length_a   1.000
_cell.length_b   1.000
_cell.length_c   1.000
_cell.angle_alpha   90.00
_cell.angle_beta   90.00
_cell.angle_gamma   90.00
#
_symmetry.space_group_name_H-M   'P 1'
#
loop_
_entity.id
_entity.type
_entity.pdbx_description
1 polymer ?
#
loop_
_entity_poly.entity_id
_entity_poly.type
_entity_poly.pdbx_seq_one_letter_code
_entity_poly.pdbx_strand_id
1 'polypeptide(L)' 'EQSVSDLEAHLGLSQSALSQHLAVLRREKLVATRRSAQSIYYSLDSDDAKALMGTLYDRFCSVKT' A
#
# COMPACT_ATOMS: atom_id res chain seq x y z
N GLU A 1 4.07 7.68 -1.02
CA GLU A 1 4.71 6.49 -0.39
C GLU A 1 4.43 6.54 1.11
N GLN A 2 4.37 5.40 1.80
CA GLN A 2 4.18 5.35 3.25
C GLN A 2 5.12 4.32 3.89
N SER A 3 5.55 4.57 5.13
CA SER A 3 6.35 3.60 5.88
C SER A 3 5.48 2.49 6.47
N VAL A 4 6.10 1.39 6.90
CA VAL A 4 5.39 0.30 7.60
C VAL A 4 4.67 0.81 8.85
N SER A 5 5.30 1.70 9.62
CA SER A 5 4.72 2.29 10.82
C SER A 5 3.52 3.19 10.51
N ASP A 6 3.57 3.95 9.41
CA ASP A 6 2.42 4.75 8.98
C ASP A 6 1.26 3.84 8.58
N LEU A 7 1.52 2.80 7.79
CA LEU A 7 0.50 1.84 7.35
C LEU A 7 -0.12 1.07 8.52
N GLU A 8 0.68 0.71 9.54
CA GLU A 8 0.21 0.07 10.76
C GLU A 8 -0.82 0.97 11.49
N ALA A 9 -0.50 2.25 11.64
CA ALA A 9 -1.37 3.23 12.30
C ALA A 9 -2.68 3.47 11.55
N HIS A 10 -2.67 3.46 10.21
CA HIS A 10 -3.87 3.69 9.40
C HIS A 10 -4.77 2.46 9.28
N LEU A 11 -4.19 1.25 9.25
CA LEU A 11 -4.92 0.02 8.95
C LEU A 11 -5.32 -0.77 10.20
N GLY A 12 -4.78 -0.45 11.37
CA GLY A 12 -5.07 -1.17 12.62
C GLY A 12 -4.63 -2.65 12.59
N LEU A 13 -3.70 -3.00 11.71
CA LEU A 13 -3.14 -4.34 11.58
C LEU A 13 -1.92 -4.48 12.50
N SER A 14 -1.61 -5.70 12.94
CA SER A 14 -0.34 -5.95 13.59
C SER A 14 0.82 -5.82 12.59
N GLN A 15 1.99 -5.41 13.08
CA GLN A 15 3.22 -5.34 12.31
C GLN A 15 3.57 -6.65 11.57
N SER A 16 3.26 -7.82 12.15
CA SER A 16 3.49 -9.13 11.52
C SER A 16 2.55 -9.40 10.34
N ALA A 17 1.26 -9.13 10.51
CA ALA A 17 0.26 -9.32 9.45
C ALA A 17 0.51 -8.36 8.28
N LEU A 18 0.79 -7.09 8.58
CA LEU A 18 1.13 -6.09 7.56
C LEU A 18 2.41 -6.49 6.80
N SER A 19 3.45 -6.94 7.50
CA SER A 19 4.69 -7.40 6.86
C SER A 19 4.46 -8.59 5.94
N GLN A 20 3.60 -9.54 6.32
CA GLN A 20 3.24 -10.68 5.48
C GLN A 20 2.51 -10.22 4.20
N HIS A 21 1.53 -9.33 4.32
CA HIS A 21 0.84 -8.78 3.14
C HIS A 21 1.79 -8.04 2.21
N LEU A 22 2.65 -7.18 2.75
CA LEU A 22 3.63 -6.42 1.96
C LEU A 22 4.66 -7.34 1.28
N ALA A 23 5.02 -8.46 1.90
CA ALA A 23 5.89 -9.46 1.28
C ALA A 23 5.24 -10.13 0.06
N VAL A 24 3.94 -10.45 0.13
CA VAL A 24 3.17 -10.98 -1.00
C VAL A 24 3.08 -9.93 -2.11
N LEU A 25 2.66 -8.71 -1.79
CA LEU A 25 2.53 -7.63 -2.79
C LEU A 25 3.85 -7.31 -3.49
N ARG A 26 4.97 -7.35 -2.77
CA ARG A 26 6.31 -7.15 -3.35
C ARG A 26 6.70 -8.31 -4.27
N ARG A 27 6.40 -9.55 -3.87
CA ARG A 27 6.67 -10.74 -4.70
C ARG A 27 5.90 -10.69 -6.01
N GLU A 28 4.65 -10.24 -5.97
CA GLU A 28 3.80 -10.06 -7.15
C GLU A 28 4.08 -8.76 -7.93
N LYS A 29 5.11 -8.00 -7.55
CA LYS A 29 5.52 -6.72 -8.18
C LYS A 29 4.40 -5.66 -8.24
N LEU A 30 3.49 -5.69 -7.27
CA LEU A 30 2.41 -4.70 -7.16
C LEU A 30 2.87 -3.45 -6.42
N VAL A 31 3.89 -3.58 -5.57
CA VAL A 31 4.48 -2.48 -4.79
C VAL A 31 5.99 -2.39 -4.96
N ALA A 32 6.48 -1.16 -4.98
CA ALA A 32 7.90 -0.83 -4.91
C ALA A 32 8.29 -0.53 -3.46
N THR A 33 9.58 -0.69 -3.18
CA THR A 33 10.15 -0.37 -1.86
C THR A 33 11.33 0.58 -2.00
N ARG A 34 11.36 1.60 -1.15
CA ARG A 34 12.49 2.52 -1.02
C ARG A 34 12.97 2.55 0.42
N ARG A 35 14.26 2.33 0.66
CA ARG A 35 14.85 2.46 1.99
C ARG A 35 15.32 3.89 2.22
N SER A 36 14.97 4.48 3.37
CA SER A 36 15.46 5.80 3.79
C SER A 36 15.81 5.75 5.27
N ALA A 37 17.10 5.92 5.57
CA ALA A 37 17.67 5.68 6.89
C ALA A 37 17.27 4.29 7.43
N GLN A 38 16.53 4.26 8.54
CA GLN A 38 16.08 3.03 9.21
C GLN A 38 14.72 2.53 8.71
N SER A 39 14.00 3.30 7.89
CA SER A 39 12.63 3.00 7.46
C SER A 39 12.56 2.49 6.02
N ILE A 40 11.62 1.59 5.76
CA ILE A 40 11.25 1.13 4.40
C ILE A 40 9.90 1.74 4.04
N TYR A 41 9.86 2.42 2.89
CA TYR A 41 8.68 3.03 2.32
C TYR A 41 8.14 2.17 1.19
N TYR A 42 6.82 2.10 1.10
CA TYR A 42 6.08 1.36 0.11
C TYR A 42 5.24 2.29 -0.77
N SER A 43 5.13 1.95 -2.04
CA SER A 43 4.33 2.65 -3.05
C SER A 43 3.80 1.67 -4.09
N LEU A 44 2.64 1.99 -4.69
CA LEU A 44 2.11 1.17 -5.80
C LEU A 44 3.00 1.33 -7.02
N ASP A 45 3.42 0.21 -7.60
CA ASP A 45 4.31 0.19 -8.77
C ASP A 45 3.60 -0.32 -10.03
N SER A 46 2.63 -1.23 -9.87
CA SER A 46 1.83 -1.76 -10.98
C SER A 46 0.79 -0.76 -11.49
N ASP A 47 0.81 -0.48 -12.80
CA ASP A 47 -0.18 0.39 -13.45
C ASP A 47 -1.59 -0.21 -13.44
N ASP A 48 -1.71 -1.53 -13.59
CA ASP A 48 -2.99 -2.24 -13.45
C ASP A 48 -3.56 -2.08 -12.03
N ALA A 49 -2.72 -2.23 -11.00
CA ALA A 49 -3.14 -2.02 -9.62
C ALA A 49 -3.58 -0.58 -9.37
N LYS A 50 -2.85 0.41 -9.91
CA LYS A 50 -3.24 1.83 -9.82
C LYS A 50 -4.58 2.09 -10.51
N ALA A 51 -4.79 1.55 -11.71
CA ALA A 51 -6.04 1.70 -12.46
C ALA A 51 -7.24 1.07 -11.72
N LEU A 52 -7.05 -0.13 -11.17
CA LEU A 52 -8.07 -0.80 -10.36
C LEU A 52 -8.41 -0.01 -9.10
N MET A 53 -7.39 0.41 -8.33
CA MET A 53 -7.60 1.21 -7.11
C MET A 53 -8.27 2.54 -7.41
N GLY A 54 -7.89 3.22 -8.50
CA GLY A 54 -8.56 4.44 -8.96
C GLY A 54 -10.04 4.21 -9.27
N THR A 55 -10.35 3.14 -10.01
CA THR A 55 -11.74 2.77 -10.32
C THR A 55 -12.56 2.48 -9.05
N LEU A 56 -12.00 1.74 -8.10
CA LEU A 56 -12.67 1.45 -6.83
C LEU A 56 -12.89 2.72 -6.01
N TYR A 57 -11.87 3.58 -5.92
CA TYR A 57 -11.98 4.85 -5.22
C TYR A 57 -13.06 5.74 -5.84
N ASP A 58 -13.08 5.85 -7.16
CA ASP A 58 -14.10 6.62 -7.88
C ASP A 58 -15.51 6.06 -7.64
N ARG A 59 -15.66 4.73 -7.63
CA ARG A 59 -16.97 4.10 -7.48
C ARG A 59 -17.51 4.10 -6.05
N PHE A 60 -16.63 3.98 -5.06
CA PHE A 60 -17.04 3.72 -3.67
C PHE A 60 -16.70 4.87 -2.70
N CYS A 61 -15.73 5.71 -3.04
CA CYS A 61 -15.27 6.81 -2.18
C CYS A 61 -15.56 8.20 -2.79
N SER A 62 -15.68 8.34 -4.12
CA SER A 62 -16.03 9.61 -4.77
C SER A 62 -17.53 9.94 -4.71
N VAL A 63 -18.17 9.68 -3.57
CA VAL A 63 -19.47 10.28 -3.26
C VAL A 63 -19.26 11.78 -3.16
N LYS A 64 -19.42 12.47 -4.30
CA LYS A 64 -19.76 13.88 -4.33
C LYS A 64 -21.07 14.02 -3.56
N THR A 65 -20.96 14.52 -2.34
CA THR A 65 -22.07 15.27 -1.74
C THR A 65 -22.12 16.63 -2.41
#